data_AF-A0A7K4CEF0-F1
#
_entry.id   AF-A0A7K4CEF0-F1
#
_cell.length_a   1.000
_cell.length_b   1.000
_cell.length_c   1.000
_cell.angle_alpha   90.00
_cell.angle_beta   90.00
_cell.angle_gamma   90.00
#
_symmetry.space_group_name_H-M   'P 1'
#
loop_
_entity.id
_entity.type
_entity.pdbx_description
1 polymer ?
#
loop_
_entity_poly.entity_id
_entity_poly.type
_entity_poly.pdbx_seq_one_letter_code
_entity_poly.pdbx_strand_id
1 'polypeptide(L)'
;NPYQCVGYHAGGVDHPPVERTKQGYTSRIVYQDAMARTVAVITVRSPTIASFTAVANHILGDTALSSALGGSPVRDTEGEKFASTIRCHDANGEIYYVNFSRDLVTLTSFSDDAIRSRVETWADTVGALA
;
A
#
# COMPACT_ATOMS: atom_id res chain seq x y z
N ASN A 1 0.63 14.65 -9.95
CA ASN A 1 2.09 14.75 -9.74
C ASN A 1 2.38 15.93 -8.82
N PRO A 2 2.12 15.80 -7.50
CA PRO A 2 2.39 16.88 -6.53
C PRO A 2 3.89 17.08 -6.28
N TYR A 3 4.71 16.08 -6.60
CA TYR A 3 6.15 16.10 -6.34
C TYR A 3 7.00 16.77 -7.42
N GLN A 4 6.34 17.28 -8.47
CA GLN A 4 6.97 17.94 -9.62
C GLN A 4 7.99 17.09 -10.37
N CYS A 5 7.79 15.76 -10.36
CA CYS A 5 8.64 14.86 -11.14
C CYS A 5 8.59 15.21 -12.63
N VAL A 6 9.66 14.92 -13.36
CA VAL A 6 9.76 15.13 -14.80
C VAL A 6 10.16 13.83 -15.50
N GLY A 7 9.68 13.65 -16.74
CA GLY A 7 10.09 12.51 -17.56
C GLY A 7 11.57 12.59 -17.91
N TYR A 8 12.19 11.45 -18.15
CA TYR A 8 13.62 11.38 -18.44
C TYR A 8 13.95 10.24 -19.39
N HIS A 9 15.07 10.38 -20.10
CA HIS A 9 15.58 9.35 -20.99
C HIS A 9 16.77 8.66 -20.33
N ALA A 10 16.69 7.35 -20.12
CA ALA A 10 17.77 6.57 -19.53
C ALA A 10 17.84 5.18 -20.16
N GLY A 11 19.05 4.69 -20.43
CA GLY A 11 19.25 3.35 -21.00
C GLY A 11 18.57 3.13 -22.36
N GLY A 12 18.38 4.19 -23.15
CA GLY A 12 17.71 4.11 -24.46
C GLY A 12 16.18 4.08 -24.40
N VAL A 13 15.58 4.31 -23.23
CA VAL A 13 14.13 4.27 -23.01
C VAL A 13 13.65 5.56 -22.34
N ASP A 14 12.47 6.04 -22.76
CA ASP A 14 11.78 7.14 -22.10
C ASP A 14 10.99 6.65 -20.89
N HIS A 15 11.25 7.26 -19.75
CA HIS A 15 10.58 7.01 -18.49
C HIS A 15 9.58 8.13 -18.18
N PRO A 16 8.32 7.81 -17.79
CA PRO A 16 7.39 8.82 -17.34
C PRO A 16 7.87 9.49 -16.03
N PRO A 17 7.34 10.67 -15.69
CA PRO A 17 7.72 11.40 -14.48
C PRO A 17 7.61 10.59 -13.18
N VAL A 18 6.59 9.74 -13.07
CA VAL A 18 6.33 8.91 -11.90
C VAL A 18 6.10 7.48 -12.35
N GLU A 19 6.83 6.55 -11.76
CA GLU A 19 6.71 5.12 -12.02
C GLU A 19 6.43 4.36 -10.73
N ARG A 20 5.45 3.46 -10.72
CA ARG A 20 5.29 2.52 -9.60
C ARG A 20 6.28 1.37 -9.76
N THR A 21 7.17 1.20 -8.80
CA THR A 21 8.24 0.19 -8.87
C THR A 21 7.92 -1.07 -8.09
N LYS A 22 7.18 -0.94 -7.00
CA LYS A 22 6.78 -2.07 -6.13
C LYS A 22 5.38 -1.83 -5.60
N GLN A 23 4.62 -2.90 -5.43
CA GLN A 23 3.35 -2.87 -4.71
C GLN A 23 3.08 -4.21 -4.03
N GLY A 24 2.28 -4.17 -2.97
CA GLY A 24 1.66 -5.37 -2.43
C GLY A 24 0.80 -5.05 -1.23
N TYR A 25 -0.28 -5.81 -1.12
CA TYR A 25 -1.40 -5.53 -0.22
C TYR A 25 -1.70 -6.80 0.56
N THR A 26 -1.85 -6.69 1.87
CA THR A 26 -2.06 -7.84 2.74
C THR A 26 -3.43 -7.73 3.38
N SER A 27 -4.36 -8.60 2.98
CA SER A 27 -5.68 -8.72 3.62
C SER A 27 -5.55 -9.57 4.88
N ARG A 28 -6.36 -9.25 5.90
CA ARG A 28 -6.43 -10.00 7.15
C ARG A 28 -7.89 -10.29 7.50
N ILE A 29 -8.20 -11.56 7.67
CA ILE A 29 -9.51 -12.06 8.06
C ILE A 29 -9.34 -12.82 9.36
N VAL A 30 -10.13 -12.46 10.36
CA VAL A 30 -10.20 -13.17 11.64
C VAL A 30 -11.50 -13.96 11.68
N TYR A 31 -11.46 -15.17 12.20
CA TYR A 31 -12.66 -15.95 12.49
C TYR A 31 -12.95 -15.82 13.97
N GLN A 32 -14.20 -15.51 14.32
CA GLN A 32 -14.60 -15.22 15.70
C GLN A 32 -15.68 -16.18 16.20
N ASP A 33 -15.56 -16.62 17.45
CA ASP A 33 -16.60 -17.38 18.14
C ASP A 33 -17.84 -16.52 18.47
N ALA A 34 -18.87 -17.13 19.07
CA ALA A 34 -20.09 -16.42 19.50
C ALA A 34 -19.85 -15.32 20.55
N MET A 35 -18.67 -15.28 21.16
CA MET A 35 -18.25 -14.28 22.15
C MET A 35 -17.26 -13.28 21.54
N ALA A 36 -17.16 -13.21 20.21
CA ALA A 36 -16.25 -12.36 19.44
C ALA A 36 -14.75 -12.65 19.69
N ARG A 37 -14.40 -13.82 20.22
CA ARG A 37 -12.99 -14.21 20.39
C ARG A 37 -12.44 -14.77 19.09
N THR A 38 -11.27 -14.30 18.69
CA THR A 38 -10.56 -14.83 17.53
C THR A 38 -10.17 -16.29 17.75
N VAL A 39 -10.67 -17.18 16.88
CA VAL A 39 -10.36 -18.61 16.87
C VAL A 39 -9.42 -19.00 15.72
N ALA A 40 -9.40 -18.23 14.63
CA ALA A 40 -8.45 -18.40 13.53
C ALA A 40 -8.14 -17.07 12.82
N VAL A 41 -7.04 -17.03 12.09
CA VAL A 41 -6.62 -15.88 11.29
C VAL A 41 -6.12 -16.36 9.94
N ILE A 42 -6.58 -15.72 8.86
CA ILE A 42 -6.05 -15.87 7.51
C ILE A 42 -5.48 -14.53 7.06
N THR A 43 -4.25 -14.57 6.57
CA THR A 43 -3.55 -13.42 6.00
C THR A 43 -3.11 -13.75 4.58
N VAL A 44 -3.45 -12.91 3.60
CA VAL A 44 -3.07 -13.14 2.19
C VAL A 44 -2.40 -11.91 1.60
N ARG A 45 -1.20 -12.11 1.04
CA ARG A 45 -0.49 -11.08 0.31
C ARG A 45 -0.86 -11.12 -1.18
N SER A 46 -1.39 -10.01 -1.66
CA SER A 46 -1.89 -9.80 -3.02
C SER A 46 -0.99 -8.83 -3.79
N PRO A 47 -0.72 -9.09 -5.08
CA PRO A 47 0.14 -8.23 -5.90
C PRO A 47 -0.58 -6.97 -6.40
N THR A 48 -1.92 -6.91 -6.34
CA THR A 48 -2.72 -5.75 -6.77
C THR A 48 -3.84 -5.45 -5.78
N ILE A 49 -4.33 -4.21 -5.78
CA ILE A 49 -5.47 -3.81 -4.94
C ILE A 49 -6.75 -4.57 -5.33
N ALA A 50 -6.92 -4.87 -6.63
CA ALA A 50 -8.05 -5.64 -7.13
C ALA A 50 -8.03 -7.08 -6.57
N SER A 51 -6.87 -7.76 -6.64
CA SER A 51 -6.71 -9.09 -6.05
C SER A 51 -6.88 -9.10 -4.52
N PHE A 52 -6.43 -8.04 -3.84
CA PHE A 52 -6.58 -7.89 -2.40
C PHE A 52 -8.05 -7.86 -1.97
N THR A 53 -8.87 -7.05 -2.66
CA THR A 53 -10.31 -6.99 -2.38
C THR A 53 -11.01 -8.28 -2.77
N ALA A 54 -10.66 -8.85 -3.94
CA ALA A 54 -11.29 -10.09 -4.41
C ALA A 54 -11.02 -11.28 -3.47
N VAL A 55 -9.77 -11.47 -3.04
CA VAL A 55 -9.43 -12.59 -2.16
C VAL A 55 -10.01 -12.41 -0.76
N ALA A 56 -10.05 -11.18 -0.23
CA ALA A 56 -10.71 -10.90 1.04
C ALA A 56 -12.19 -11.27 0.99
N ASN A 57 -12.90 -10.83 -0.05
CA ASN A 57 -14.32 -11.15 -0.24
C ASN A 57 -14.55 -12.65 -0.43
N HIS A 58 -13.66 -13.33 -1.16
CA HIS A 58 -13.75 -14.79 -1.34
C HIS A 58 -13.63 -15.52 0.00
N ILE A 59 -12.65 -15.17 0.84
CA ILE A 59 -12.46 -15.79 2.15
C ILE A 59 -13.65 -15.51 3.08
N LEU A 60 -14.16 -14.27 3.08
CA LEU A 60 -15.34 -13.90 3.89
C LEU A 60 -16.60 -14.69 3.51
N GLY A 61 -16.75 -15.04 2.23
CA GLY A 61 -17.89 -15.81 1.73
C GLY A 61 -17.70 -17.33 1.78
N ASP A 62 -16.54 -17.82 2.22
CA ASP A 62 -16.22 -19.25 2.18
C ASP A 62 -16.81 -19.99 3.39
N THR A 63 -17.90 -20.71 3.14
CA THR A 63 -18.62 -21.51 4.15
C THR A 63 -17.86 -22.76 4.56
N ALA A 64 -16.99 -23.31 3.68
CA ALA A 64 -16.17 -24.48 3.98
C ALA A 64 -15.06 -24.10 4.96
N LEU A 65 -14.39 -22.97 4.75
CA LEU A 65 -13.43 -22.43 5.71
C LEU A 65 -14.09 -22.09 7.05
N SER A 66 -15.28 -21.47 7.03
CA SER A 66 -16.02 -21.14 8.25
C SER A 66 -16.39 -22.39 9.06
N SER A 67 -16.78 -23.46 8.38
CA SER A 67 -17.12 -24.74 9.02
C SER A 67 -15.86 -25.48 9.54
N ALA A 68 -14.75 -25.42 8.80
CA ALA A 68 -13.51 -26.09 9.16
C ALA A 68 -12.75 -25.39 10.31
N LEU A 69 -12.72 -24.06 10.30
CA LEU A 69 -12.04 -23.25 11.32
C LEU A 69 -12.92 -23.01 12.56
N GLY A 70 -14.24 -23.04 12.37
CA GLY A 70 -15.21 -22.58 13.36
C GLY A 70 -15.31 -21.06 13.41
N GLY A 71 -16.46 -20.58 13.87
CA GLY A 71 -16.73 -19.14 14.00
C GLY A 71 -17.13 -18.45 12.69
N SER A 72 -17.33 -17.14 12.78
CA SER A 72 -17.73 -16.28 11.66
C SER A 72 -16.55 -15.43 11.18
N PRO A 73 -16.32 -15.32 9.86
CA PRO A 73 -15.25 -14.51 9.33
C PRO A 73 -15.57 -13.01 9.43
N VAL A 74 -14.59 -12.22 9.87
CA VAL A 74 -14.65 -10.76 9.99
C VAL A 74 -13.39 -10.18 9.37
N ARG A 75 -13.55 -9.11 8.59
CA ARG A 75 -12.44 -8.39 7.98
C ARG A 75 -11.77 -7.50 9.02
N ASP A 76 -10.51 -7.77 9.32
CA ASP A 76 -9.72 -6.93 10.22
C ASP A 76 -9.00 -5.84 9.41
N THR A 77 -9.72 -4.78 9.08
CA THR A 77 -9.23 -3.66 8.27
C THR A 77 -8.10 -2.88 8.96
N GLU A 78 -7.99 -2.93 10.28
CA GLU A 78 -6.88 -2.34 11.05
C GLU A 78 -5.60 -3.15 10.89
N GLY A 79 -5.71 -4.48 10.85
CA GLY A 79 -4.61 -5.39 10.59
C GLY A 79 -4.14 -5.47 9.13
N GLU A 80 -4.91 -4.95 8.17
CA GLU A 80 -4.54 -4.93 6.76
C GLU A 80 -3.32 -4.03 6.50
N LYS A 81 -2.46 -4.44 5.55
CA LYS A 81 -1.25 -3.69 5.20
C LYS A 81 -1.25 -3.31 3.73
N PHE A 82 -0.90 -2.06 3.47
CA PHE A 82 -0.75 -1.50 2.12
C PHE A 82 0.71 -1.12 1.96
N ALA A 83 1.29 -1.45 0.80
CA ALA A 83 2.63 -1.02 0.46
C ALA A 83 2.66 -0.68 -1.03
N SER A 84 3.09 0.52 -1.36
CA SER A 84 3.39 0.92 -2.74
C SER A 84 4.62 1.80 -2.74
N THR A 85 5.53 1.57 -3.68
CA THR A 85 6.69 2.43 -3.90
C THR A 85 6.58 3.05 -5.27
N ILE A 86 6.72 4.37 -5.34
CA ILE A 86 6.91 5.08 -6.59
C ILE A 86 8.35 5.57 -6.69
N ARG A 87 8.87 5.59 -7.90
CA ARG A 87 10.07 6.29 -8.31
C ARG A 87 9.66 7.63 -8.89
N CYS A 88 10.35 8.68 -8.50
CA CYS A 88 10.24 10.02 -9.07
C CYS A 88 11.61 10.46 -9.57
N HIS A 89 11.63 11.12 -10.73
CA HIS A 89 12.80 11.82 -11.23
C HIS A 89 12.56 13.32 -11.10
N ASP A 90 13.42 14.01 -10.37
CA ASP A 90 13.33 15.44 -10.15
C ASP A 90 13.87 16.25 -11.33
N ALA A 91 13.46 17.52 -11.44
CA ALA A 91 14.01 18.43 -12.43
C ALA A 91 15.51 18.70 -12.22
N ASN A 92 16.02 18.52 -11.00
CA ASN A 92 17.45 18.63 -10.69
C ASN A 92 18.28 17.38 -11.11
N GLY A 93 17.62 16.33 -11.64
CA GLY A 93 18.26 15.09 -12.09
C GLY A 93 18.31 13.97 -11.05
N GLU A 94 17.89 14.21 -9.81
CA GLU A 94 17.84 13.19 -8.77
C GLU A 94 16.73 12.16 -9.03
N ILE A 95 17.00 10.91 -8.68
CA ILE A 95 15.98 9.85 -8.62
C ILE A 95 15.77 9.47 -7.16
N TYR A 96 14.56 9.70 -6.67
CA TYR A 96 14.16 9.36 -5.31
C TYR A 96 12.92 8.45 -5.30
N TYR A 97 12.67 7.86 -4.14
CA TYR A 97 11.55 6.93 -3.95
C TYR A 97 10.65 7.39 -2.82
N VAL A 98 9.35 7.37 -3.09
CA VAL A 98 8.30 7.60 -2.10
C VAL A 98 7.60 6.27 -1.83
N ASN A 99 7.63 5.83 -0.59
CA ASN A 99 6.95 4.62 -0.14
C ASN A 99 5.71 5.00 0.65
N PHE A 100 4.58 4.37 0.31
CA PHE A 100 3.30 4.56 0.96
C PHE A 100 2.94 3.31 1.75
N SER A 101 2.64 3.49 3.03
CA SER A 101 1.79 2.60 3.81
C SER A 101 0.39 3.20 3.97
N ARG A 102 -0.41 2.68 4.91
CA ARG A 102 -1.75 3.20 5.21
C ARG A 102 -1.71 4.61 5.82
N ASP A 103 -0.73 4.84 6.67
CA ASP A 103 -0.62 5.94 7.64
C ASP A 103 0.75 6.60 7.62
N LEU A 104 1.68 6.11 6.79
CA LEU A 104 3.04 6.60 6.71
C LEU A 104 3.47 6.78 5.25
N VAL A 105 4.18 7.87 5.02
CA VAL A 105 4.92 8.12 3.78
C VAL A 105 6.38 8.26 4.12
N THR A 106 7.23 7.47 3.48
CA THR A 106 8.68 7.58 3.65
C THR A 106 9.36 7.97 2.35
N LEU A 107 10.35 8.85 2.48
CA LEU A 107 11.15 9.37 1.37
C LEU A 107 12.56 8.80 1.47
N THR A 108 13.12 8.32 0.36
CA THR A 108 14.46 7.72 0.31
C THR A 108 15.19 8.13 -0.95
N SER A 109 16.53 8.08 -0.91
CA SER A 109 17.41 8.42 -2.05
C SER A 109 17.29 9.86 -2.56
N PHE A 110 16.98 10.80 -1.68
CA PHE A 110 17.00 12.24 -1.97
C PHE A 110 18.19 12.89 -1.25
N SER A 111 18.75 13.94 -1.86
CA SER A 111 19.73 14.84 -1.24
C SER A 111 19.24 16.28 -1.14
N ASP A 112 18.36 16.72 -2.04
CA ASP A 112 17.82 18.06 -2.03
C ASP A 112 16.65 18.21 -1.02
N ASP A 113 16.80 19.11 -0.05
CA ASP A 113 15.78 19.41 0.95
C ASP A 113 14.47 19.96 0.33
N ALA A 114 14.54 20.55 -0.86
CA ALA A 114 13.34 21.00 -1.58
C ALA A 114 12.45 19.81 -1.99
N ILE A 115 13.03 18.63 -2.24
CA ILE A 115 12.26 17.40 -2.51
C ILE A 115 11.48 17.01 -1.26
N ARG A 116 12.14 16.98 -0.09
CA ARG A 116 11.47 16.67 1.18
C ARG A 116 10.33 17.64 1.46
N SER A 117 10.58 18.94 1.33
CA SER A 117 9.58 19.98 1.56
C SER A 117 8.33 19.82 0.67
N ARG A 118 8.51 19.46 -0.61
CA ARG A 118 7.36 19.17 -1.52
C ARG A 118 6.55 17.96 -1.06
N VAL A 119 7.22 16.90 -0.61
CA VAL A 119 6.55 15.67 -0.14
C VAL A 119 5.81 15.93 1.17
N GLU A 120 6.41 16.65 2.12
CA GLU A 120 5.79 17.06 3.39
C GLU A 120 4.58 17.95 3.17
N THR A 121 4.73 19.01 2.36
CA THR A 121 3.62 19.93 2.03
C THR A 121 2.44 19.18 1.42
N TRP A 122 2.70 18.19 0.57
CA TRP A 122 1.64 17.34 0.04
C TRP A 122 1.06 16.42 1.13
N ALA A 123 1.89 15.79 1.96
CA ALA A 123 1.44 14.89 3.02
C ALA A 123 0.52 15.61 4.02
N ASP A 124 0.79 16.88 4.35
CA ASP A 124 -0.05 17.72 5.22
C ASP A 124 -1.47 17.94 4.66
N THR A 125 -1.66 17.83 3.35
CA THR A 125 -2.99 17.91 2.72
C THR A 125 -3.79 16.61 2.84
N VAL A 126 -3.15 15.51 3.22
CA VAL A 126 -3.77 14.19 3.31
C VAL A 126 -4.15 13.94 4.77
N GLY A 127 -5.41 14.21 5.11
CA GLY A 127 -5.89 14.07 6.50
C GLY A 127 -5.76 12.66 7.11
N ALA A 128 -5.53 11.62 6.31
CA ALA A 128 -5.24 10.27 6.81
C ALA A 128 -3.77 10.08 7.26
N LEU A 129 -2.89 11.04 6.97
CA LEU A 129 -1.48 11.07 7.38
C LEU A 129 -1.21 12.11 8.49
N ALA A 130 -2.24 12.86 8.91
CA ALA A 130 -2.15 13.94 9.90
C ALA A 130 -2.29 13.43 11.34
#